data_AF-A0A507AYR6-F1
#
_entry.id   AF-A0A507AYR6-F1
#
_cell.length_a   1.000
_cell.length_b   1.000
_cell.length_c   1.000
_cell.angle_alpha   90.00
_cell.angle_beta   90.00
_cell.angle_gamma   90.00
#
_symmetry.space_group_name_H-M   'P 1'
#
loop_
_entity.id
_entity.type
_entity.pdbx_description
1 polymer ?
#
loop_
_entity_poly.entity_id
_entity_poly.type
_entity_poly.pdbx_seq_one_letter_code
_entity_poly.pdbx_strand_id
1 'polypeptide(L)'
;MATSDPASKERTMAHMNKEHTEDLSLYLRHFSGLSSSAAADSPRMTDIDERSMTIATASGSTHVIPFSPPMASWTDRRTRLVDMSMEARQALGLSGGARFKRPAGADLISFFGVLFYWTSWGAVRAGLVQPGTAPWRLLEAVRFPGGPAMFTWLTQTIFVPVVAIHVAEAWWLDRTRLAPAGVKRLSVDWLLWMSSCFIEGVPSFLRFDRNYGAKKTGSDVQKH
;
A
#
# COMPACT_ATOMS: atom_id res chain seq x y z
N MET A 1 -31.76 -5.27 -23.66
CA MET A 1 -30.38 -5.57 -23.22
C MET A 1 -29.52 -5.65 -24.47
N ALA A 2 -28.58 -4.72 -24.66
CA ALA A 2 -27.72 -4.73 -25.84
C ALA A 2 -26.67 -5.82 -25.66
N THR A 3 -26.93 -7.00 -26.22
CA THR A 3 -25.95 -8.08 -26.38
C THR A 3 -24.75 -7.56 -27.15
N SER A 4 -23.55 -8.02 -26.80
CA SER A 4 -22.31 -7.64 -27.49
C SER A 4 -22.42 -7.79 -29.02
N ASP A 5 -22.19 -6.71 -29.77
CA ASP A 5 -21.99 -6.77 -31.22
C ASP A 5 -20.73 -7.63 -31.53
N PRO A 6 -20.81 -8.65 -32.42
CA PRO A 6 -19.70 -9.54 -32.74
C PRO A 6 -18.40 -8.82 -33.09
N ALA A 7 -18.46 -7.72 -33.84
CA ALA A 7 -17.27 -6.96 -34.22
C ALA A 7 -16.60 -6.28 -33.01
N SER A 8 -17.38 -5.82 -32.03
CA SER A 8 -16.87 -5.25 -30.78
C SER A 8 -16.18 -6.30 -29.91
N LYS A 9 -16.73 -7.52 -29.86
CA LYS A 9 -16.14 -8.69 -29.20
C LYS A 9 -14.81 -9.08 -29.83
N GLU A 10 -14.78 -9.22 -31.15
CA GLU A 10 -13.56 -9.56 -31.89
C GLU A 10 -12.45 -8.51 -31.70
N ARG A 11 -12.77 -7.21 -31.78
CA ARG A 11 -11.80 -6.13 -31.50
C ARG A 11 -11.22 -6.21 -30.08
N THR A 12 -12.05 -6.55 -29.10
CA THR A 12 -11.61 -6.69 -27.70
C THR A 12 -10.64 -7.87 -27.56
N MET A 13 -10.98 -9.03 -28.13
CA MET A 13 -10.09 -10.20 -28.11
C MET A 13 -8.78 -9.93 -28.85
N ALA A 14 -8.84 -9.31 -30.03
CA ALA A 14 -7.65 -8.96 -30.80
C ALA A 14 -6.73 -8.00 -30.03
N HIS A 15 -7.29 -7.00 -29.36
CA HIS A 15 -6.53 -6.08 -28.53
C HIS A 15 -5.86 -6.79 -27.35
N MET A 16 -6.63 -7.62 -26.62
CA MET A 16 -6.09 -8.37 -25.48
C MET A 16 -4.97 -9.33 -25.88
N ASN A 17 -5.17 -10.06 -26.98
CA ASN A 17 -4.20 -11.03 -27.49
C ASN A 17 -2.95 -10.38 -28.08
N LYS A 18 -3.00 -9.10 -28.46
CA LYS A 18 -1.86 -8.38 -29.03
C LYS A 18 -1.06 -7.63 -27.97
N GLU A 19 -1.73 -6.88 -27.11
CA GLU A 19 -1.09 -5.90 -26.23
C GLU A 19 -1.10 -6.32 -24.75
N HIS A 20 -1.92 -7.31 -24.36
CA HIS A 20 -2.19 -7.67 -22.96
C HIS A 20 -2.02 -9.17 -22.67
N THR A 21 -1.15 -9.86 -23.40
CA THR A 21 -0.87 -11.30 -23.17
C THR A 21 -0.32 -11.57 -21.77
N GLU A 22 0.43 -10.63 -21.19
CA GLU A 22 0.87 -10.72 -19.80
C GLU A 22 -0.32 -10.70 -18.83
N ASP A 23 -1.30 -9.81 -19.03
CA ASP A 23 -2.51 -9.78 -18.20
C ASP A 23 -3.29 -11.10 -18.28
N LEU A 24 -3.36 -11.72 -19.47
CA LEU A 24 -3.98 -13.05 -19.62
C LEU A 24 -3.25 -14.13 -18.81
N SER A 25 -1.91 -14.08 -18.77
CA SER A 25 -1.11 -14.97 -17.93
C SER A 25 -1.42 -14.75 -16.44
N LEU A 26 -1.53 -13.48 -16.02
CA LEU A 26 -1.89 -13.14 -14.64
C LEU A 26 -3.27 -13.65 -14.26
N TYR A 27 -4.25 -13.56 -15.17
CA TYR A 27 -5.59 -14.12 -14.95
C TYR A 27 -5.55 -15.64 -14.73
N LEU A 28 -4.84 -16.37 -15.59
CA LEU A 28 -4.70 -17.82 -15.47
C LEU A 28 -4.05 -18.23 -14.15
N ARG A 29 -3.01 -17.51 -13.70
CA ARG A 29 -2.36 -17.78 -12.42
C ARG A 29 -3.29 -17.54 -11.24
N HIS A 30 -3.97 -16.39 -11.23
CA HIS A 30 -4.77 -15.99 -10.09
C HIS A 30 -6.12 -16.72 -10.04
N PHE A 31 -6.90 -16.67 -11.12
CA PHE A 31 -8.27 -17.17 -11.14
C PHE A 31 -8.39 -18.65 -11.49
N SER A 32 -7.36 -19.24 -12.12
CA SER A 32 -7.34 -20.67 -12.46
C SER A 32 -6.26 -21.46 -11.71
N GLY A 33 -5.43 -20.80 -10.89
CA GLY A 33 -4.42 -21.45 -10.06
C GLY A 33 -3.23 -22.04 -10.83
N LEU A 34 -3.02 -21.64 -12.09
CA LEU A 34 -1.92 -22.16 -12.89
C LEU A 34 -0.56 -21.72 -12.33
N SER A 35 0.44 -22.57 -12.50
CA SER A 35 1.84 -22.20 -12.25
C SER A 35 2.29 -21.09 -13.21
N SER A 36 3.31 -20.34 -12.82
CA SER A 36 3.82 -19.23 -13.65
C SER A 36 4.28 -19.69 -15.05
N SER A 37 4.84 -20.90 -15.18
CA SER A 37 5.26 -21.45 -16.46
C SER A 37 4.07 -21.87 -17.33
N ALA A 38 3.10 -22.58 -16.76
CA ALA A 38 1.91 -23.03 -17.49
C ALA A 38 1.07 -21.84 -17.98
N ALA A 39 0.95 -20.79 -17.17
CA ALA A 39 0.20 -19.60 -17.54
C ALA A 39 0.91 -18.70 -18.56
N ALA A 40 2.24 -18.77 -18.67
CA ALA A 40 3.02 -17.99 -19.62
C ALA A 40 3.09 -18.65 -21.02
N ASP A 41 2.62 -19.89 -21.14
CA ASP A 41 2.68 -20.69 -22.36
C ASP A 41 1.63 -20.25 -23.39
N SER A 42 1.95 -19.17 -24.10
CA SER A 42 1.16 -18.57 -25.20
C SER A 42 -0.33 -18.38 -24.86
N PRO A 43 -0.68 -17.65 -23.79
CA PRO A 43 -2.07 -17.45 -23.41
C PRO A 43 -2.82 -16.63 -24.48
N ARG A 44 -4.00 -17.11 -24.89
CA ARG A 44 -4.83 -16.45 -25.89
C ARG A 44 -6.30 -16.46 -25.48
N MET A 45 -6.90 -15.29 -25.36
CA MET A 45 -8.34 -15.13 -25.19
C MET A 45 -9.05 -15.61 -26.46
N THR A 46 -9.92 -16.61 -26.32
CA THR A 46 -10.70 -17.20 -27.43
C THR A 46 -12.16 -16.80 -27.39
N ASP A 47 -12.67 -16.43 -26.20
CA ASP A 47 -14.05 -15.99 -26.05
C ASP A 47 -14.21 -15.02 -24.87
N ILE A 48 -15.26 -14.20 -24.91
CA ILE A 48 -15.65 -13.29 -23.83
C ILE A 48 -17.12 -12.89 -23.95
N ASP A 49 -17.85 -12.88 -22.85
CA ASP A 49 -19.24 -12.43 -22.75
C ASP A 49 -19.46 -11.61 -21.46
N GLU A 50 -20.69 -11.27 -21.12
CA GLU A 50 -21.01 -10.50 -19.90
C GLU A 50 -20.70 -11.22 -18.58
N ARG A 51 -20.48 -12.54 -18.62
CA ARG A 51 -20.34 -13.40 -17.43
C ARG A 51 -18.97 -14.02 -17.30
N SER A 52 -18.19 -14.15 -18.38
CA SER A 52 -16.92 -14.85 -18.35
C SER A 52 -16.01 -14.48 -19.52
N MET A 53 -14.74 -14.84 -19.40
CA MET A 53 -13.81 -14.94 -20.53
C MET A 53 -13.22 -16.35 -20.61
N THR A 54 -12.82 -16.74 -21.80
CA THR A 54 -12.17 -18.02 -22.07
C THR A 54 -10.77 -17.79 -22.61
N ILE A 55 -9.78 -18.43 -21.99
CA ILE A 55 -8.36 -18.33 -22.35
C ILE A 55 -7.83 -19.73 -22.66
N ALA A 56 -7.21 -19.89 -23.83
CA ALA A 56 -6.47 -21.08 -24.23
C ALA A 56 -4.97 -20.90 -23.96
N THR A 57 -4.28 -22.02 -23.69
CA THR A 57 -2.81 -22.10 -23.58
C THR A 57 -2.25 -22.97 -24.71
N ALA A 58 -0.94 -22.91 -24.99
CA ALA A 58 -0.32 -23.70 -26.06
C ALA A 58 -0.45 -25.22 -25.84
N SER A 59 -0.56 -25.65 -24.57
CA SER A 59 -0.88 -27.04 -24.19
C SER A 59 -2.21 -27.57 -24.74
N GLY A 60 -3.07 -26.69 -25.28
CA GLY A 60 -4.43 -27.01 -25.73
C GLY A 60 -5.49 -26.89 -24.63
N SER A 61 -5.07 -26.65 -23.37
CA SER A 61 -6.00 -26.46 -22.26
C SER A 61 -6.74 -25.13 -22.37
N THR A 62 -8.04 -25.16 -22.10
CA THR A 62 -8.94 -24.00 -22.13
C THR A 62 -9.49 -23.73 -20.74
N HIS A 63 -9.40 -22.48 -20.30
CA HIS A 63 -9.79 -22.04 -18.97
C HIS A 63 -10.89 -20.98 -19.07
N VAL A 64 -12.02 -21.24 -18.42
CA VAL A 64 -13.14 -20.30 -18.33
C VAL A 64 -13.03 -19.56 -17.01
N ILE A 65 -12.91 -18.23 -17.08
CA ILE A 65 -12.76 -17.34 -15.93
C ILE A 65 -14.06 -16.54 -15.78
N PRO A 66 -14.87 -16.82 -14.74
CA PRO A 66 -16.11 -16.09 -14.50
C PRO A 66 -15.85 -14.67 -13.99
N PHE A 67 -16.73 -13.75 -14.35
CA PHE A 67 -16.78 -12.39 -13.83
C PHE A 67 -17.61 -12.34 -12.56
N SER A 68 -16.99 -11.86 -11.48
CA SER A 68 -17.63 -11.63 -10.19
C SER A 68 -17.34 -10.18 -9.73
N PRO A 69 -18.35 -9.29 -9.71
CA PRO A 69 -19.69 -9.49 -10.25
C PRO A 69 -19.69 -9.63 -11.80
N PRO A 70 -20.75 -10.23 -12.39
CA PRO A 70 -20.98 -10.18 -13.83
C PRO A 70 -21.12 -8.73 -14.33
N MET A 71 -20.83 -8.49 -15.60
CA MET A 71 -21.03 -7.18 -16.22
C MET A 71 -22.52 -6.90 -16.39
N ALA A 72 -22.94 -5.67 -16.12
CA ALA A 72 -24.33 -5.25 -16.36
C ALA A 72 -24.59 -5.10 -17.87
N SER A 73 -23.56 -4.72 -18.62
CA SER A 73 -23.62 -4.56 -20.07
C SER A 73 -22.25 -4.69 -20.74
N TRP A 74 -22.24 -4.91 -22.05
CA TRP A 74 -21.00 -5.03 -22.84
C TRP A 74 -20.11 -3.77 -22.80
N THR A 75 -20.66 -2.59 -22.46
CA THR A 75 -19.86 -1.37 -22.32
C THR A 75 -18.89 -1.43 -21.13
N ASP A 76 -19.19 -2.27 -20.14
CA ASP A 76 -18.42 -2.37 -18.90
C ASP A 76 -17.14 -3.21 -19.05
N ARG A 77 -16.96 -3.90 -20.19
CA ARG A 77 -15.86 -4.86 -20.42
C ARG A 77 -14.47 -4.29 -20.16
N ARG A 78 -14.23 -3.04 -20.54
CA ARG A 78 -12.91 -2.43 -20.35
C ARG A 78 -12.63 -2.26 -18.87
N THR A 79 -13.59 -1.71 -18.13
CA THR A 79 -13.51 -1.56 -16.67
C THR A 79 -13.33 -2.92 -16.02
N ARG A 80 -14.15 -3.92 -16.40
CA ARG A 80 -14.07 -5.28 -15.83
C ARG A 80 -12.70 -5.92 -16.03
N LEU A 81 -12.13 -5.84 -17.23
CA LEU A 81 -10.80 -6.37 -17.52
C LEU A 81 -9.71 -5.64 -16.73
N VAL A 82 -9.79 -4.31 -16.63
CA VAL A 82 -8.83 -3.52 -15.83
C VAL A 82 -8.91 -3.91 -14.35
N ASP A 83 -10.11 -4.02 -13.79
CA ASP A 83 -10.31 -4.42 -12.39
C ASP A 83 -9.75 -5.82 -12.11
N MET A 84 -10.03 -6.78 -12.99
CA MET A 84 -9.47 -8.13 -12.88
C MET A 84 -7.93 -8.14 -12.96
N SER A 85 -7.35 -7.24 -13.76
CA SER A 85 -5.89 -7.13 -13.87
C SER A 85 -5.27 -6.56 -12.60
N MET A 86 -5.91 -5.55 -12.01
CA MET A 86 -5.51 -5.03 -10.70
C MET A 86 -5.63 -6.09 -9.61
N GLU A 87 -6.75 -6.82 -9.58
CA GLU A 87 -7.01 -7.92 -8.63
C GLU A 87 -5.95 -9.02 -8.76
N ALA A 88 -5.70 -9.52 -9.98
CA ALA A 88 -4.69 -10.55 -10.22
C ALA A 88 -3.29 -10.07 -9.84
N ARG A 89 -2.91 -8.84 -10.21
CA ARG A 89 -1.63 -8.25 -9.81
C ARG A 89 -1.50 -8.13 -8.30
N GLN A 90 -2.55 -7.68 -7.61
CA GLN A 90 -2.53 -7.57 -6.16
C GLN A 90 -2.41 -8.93 -5.48
N ALA A 91 -3.22 -9.91 -5.89
CA ALA A 91 -3.20 -11.26 -5.35
C ALA A 91 -1.88 -11.99 -5.58
N LEU A 92 -1.20 -11.69 -6.70
CA LEU A 92 0.11 -12.25 -7.03
C LEU A 92 1.29 -11.42 -6.47
N GLY A 93 1.04 -10.30 -5.79
CA GLY A 93 2.08 -9.41 -5.24
C GLY A 93 2.87 -8.64 -6.31
N LEU A 94 2.29 -8.46 -7.50
CA LEU A 94 2.88 -7.83 -8.69
C LEU A 94 2.34 -6.42 -8.96
N SER A 95 1.33 -5.96 -8.22
CA SER A 95 1.02 -4.53 -8.18
C SER A 95 2.27 -3.84 -7.62
N GLY A 96 3.04 -3.14 -8.47
CA GLY A 96 4.25 -2.44 -8.05
C GLY A 96 3.91 -1.62 -6.80
N GLY A 97 4.34 -2.14 -5.63
CA GLY A 97 3.68 -1.89 -4.36
C GLY A 97 3.60 -0.40 -4.02
N ALA A 98 2.77 -0.05 -3.04
CA ALA A 98 2.60 1.32 -2.59
C ALA A 98 3.95 2.05 -2.39
N ARG A 99 4.31 2.90 -3.38
CA ARG A 99 5.55 3.68 -3.36
C ARG A 99 5.59 4.63 -2.18
N PHE A 100 6.79 4.89 -1.68
CA PHE A 100 6.96 5.80 -0.56
C PHE A 100 6.53 7.23 -0.92
N LYS A 101 5.79 7.85 0.01
CA LYS A 101 5.44 9.27 -0.03
C LYS A 101 6.05 9.94 1.19
N ARG A 102 6.81 11.02 0.96
CA ARG A 102 7.44 11.80 2.03
C ARG A 102 6.38 12.49 2.90
N PRO A 103 6.65 12.69 4.20
CA PRO A 103 5.81 13.54 5.05
C PRO A 103 5.67 14.93 4.47
N ALA A 104 4.47 15.52 4.55
CA ALA A 104 4.19 16.86 4.05
C ALA A 104 3.06 17.52 4.84
N GLY A 105 3.03 18.85 4.86
CA GLY A 105 2.00 19.62 5.56
C GLY A 105 1.98 19.31 7.06
N ALA A 106 0.81 18.99 7.61
CA ALA A 106 0.64 18.70 9.04
C ALA A 106 1.44 17.48 9.52
N ASP A 107 1.75 16.52 8.65
CA ASP A 107 2.56 15.33 8.98
C ASP A 107 3.95 15.73 9.53
N LEU A 108 4.48 16.89 9.07
CA LEU A 108 5.79 17.38 9.48
C LEU A 108 5.86 17.74 10.98
N ILE A 109 4.74 18.14 11.58
CA ILE A 109 4.72 18.51 13.00
C ILE A 109 5.05 17.29 13.87
N SER A 110 4.39 16.17 13.59
CA SER A 110 4.65 14.91 14.30
C SER A 110 6.04 14.37 13.98
N PHE A 111 6.43 14.38 12.70
CA PHE A 111 7.76 13.94 12.26
C PHE A 111 8.88 14.68 13.02
N PHE A 112 8.85 16.01 13.03
CA PHE A 112 9.89 16.80 13.71
C PHE A 112 9.76 16.74 15.23
N GLY A 113 8.55 16.60 15.79
CA GLY A 113 8.36 16.49 17.23
C GLY A 113 8.98 15.22 17.81
N VAL A 114 8.73 14.07 17.18
CA VAL A 114 9.31 12.80 17.62
C VAL A 114 10.80 12.71 17.25
N LEU A 115 11.22 13.24 16.10
CA LEU A 115 12.65 13.36 15.78
C LEU A 115 13.39 14.17 16.84
N PHE A 116 12.82 15.31 17.25
CA PHE A 116 13.36 16.12 18.34
C PHE A 116 13.44 15.34 19.66
N TYR A 117 12.45 14.50 19.95
CA TYR A 117 12.49 13.62 21.11
C TYR A 117 13.66 12.62 21.02
N TRP A 118 13.84 11.93 19.89
CA TRP A 118 14.95 10.99 19.69
C TRP A 118 16.32 11.66 19.83
N THR A 119 16.49 12.85 19.25
CA THR A 119 17.75 13.60 19.37
C THR A 119 17.98 14.11 20.80
N SER A 120 16.92 14.55 21.49
CA SER A 120 16.97 14.94 22.91
C SER A 120 17.41 13.78 23.81
N TRP A 121 16.84 12.60 23.60
CA TRP A 121 17.24 11.40 24.35
C TRP A 121 18.70 11.04 24.10
N GLY A 122 19.14 11.08 22.84
CA GLY A 122 20.55 10.86 22.48
C GLY A 122 21.49 11.88 23.15
N ALA A 123 21.13 13.16 23.14
CA ALA A 123 21.90 14.23 23.77
C ALA A 123 21.99 14.07 25.29
N VAL A 124 20.89 13.73 25.94
CA VAL A 124 20.86 13.40 27.38
C VAL A 124 21.76 12.21 27.67
N ARG A 125 21.64 11.12 26.89
CA ARG A 125 22.41 9.89 27.11
C ARG A 125 23.91 10.06 26.87
N ALA A 126 24.27 10.98 25.98
CA ALA A 126 25.65 11.38 25.68
C ALA A 126 26.22 12.41 26.68
N GLY A 127 25.44 12.89 27.65
CA GLY A 127 25.90 13.87 28.64
C GLY A 127 26.00 15.31 28.11
N LEU A 128 25.37 15.61 26.97
CA LEU A 128 25.37 16.97 26.39
C LEU A 128 24.38 17.92 27.08
N VAL A 129 23.43 17.36 27.85
CA VAL A 129 22.44 18.09 28.64
C VAL A 129 22.81 17.93 30.12
N GLN A 130 23.67 18.82 30.62
CA GLN A 130 24.18 18.81 32.00
C GLN A 130 24.31 20.26 32.51
N PRO A 131 24.32 20.50 33.82
CA PRO A 131 24.49 21.84 34.37
C PRO A 131 25.67 22.58 33.74
N GLY A 132 25.42 23.81 33.25
CA GLY A 132 26.42 24.65 32.59
C GLY A 132 26.54 24.46 31.07
N THR A 133 26.03 23.38 30.48
CA THR A 133 26.03 23.21 29.02
C THR A 133 25.05 24.17 28.34
N ALA A 134 25.26 24.45 27.05
CA ALA A 134 24.35 25.33 26.30
C ALA A 134 22.90 24.79 26.25
N PRO A 135 22.65 23.48 26.00
CA PRO A 135 21.30 22.91 26.08
C PRO A 135 20.64 23.08 27.45
N TRP A 136 21.40 22.94 28.54
CA TRP A 136 20.88 23.12 29.90
C TRP A 136 20.45 24.58 30.15
N ARG A 137 21.33 25.54 29.82
CA ARG A 137 21.02 26.97 29.95
C ARG A 137 19.84 27.39 29.06
N LEU A 138 19.70 26.79 27.87
CA LEU A 138 18.55 27.02 27.01
C LEU A 138 17.25 26.58 27.68
N LEU A 139 17.22 25.38 28.28
CA LEU A 139 16.06 24.85 29.00
C LEU A 139 15.67 25.73 30.21
N GLU A 140 16.65 26.33 30.90
CA GLU A 140 16.42 27.33 31.95
C GLU A 140 15.83 28.63 31.37
N ALA A 141 16.41 29.13 30.27
CA ALA A 141 16.00 30.38 29.64
C ALA A 141 14.56 30.32 29.09
N VAL A 142 14.16 29.19 28.48
CA VAL A 142 12.78 28.97 28.01
C VAL A 142 11.81 28.58 29.13
N ARG A 143 12.31 28.48 30.38
CA ARG A 143 11.53 28.09 31.57
C ARG A 143 10.77 26.80 31.35
N PHE A 144 11.46 25.76 30.85
CA PHE A 144 10.86 24.45 30.66
C PHE A 144 10.15 24.00 31.96
N PRO A 145 8.91 23.46 31.91
CA PRO A 145 8.19 23.04 33.12
C PRO A 145 9.00 22.04 33.95
N GLY A 146 9.27 22.39 35.22
CA GLY A 146 10.12 21.59 36.12
C GLY A 146 11.63 21.69 35.85
N GLY A 147 12.05 22.54 34.92
CA GLY A 147 13.44 22.84 34.59
C GLY A 147 14.18 21.72 33.82
N PRO A 148 15.48 21.90 33.57
CA PRO A 148 16.29 20.95 32.80
C PRO A 148 16.40 19.56 33.44
N ALA A 149 16.32 19.48 34.77
CA ALA A 149 16.32 18.21 35.50
C ALA A 149 15.07 17.39 35.20
N MET A 150 13.88 18.02 35.22
CA MET A 150 12.63 17.36 34.83
C MET A 150 12.66 16.93 33.37
N PHE A 151 13.16 17.78 32.47
CA PHE A 151 13.34 17.41 31.05
C PHE A 151 14.17 16.14 30.91
N THR A 152 15.34 16.10 31.54
CA THR A 152 16.27 14.96 31.49
C THR A 152 15.61 13.69 32.02
N TRP A 153 14.97 13.77 33.19
CA TRP A 153 14.24 12.65 33.79
C TRP A 153 13.11 12.16 32.89
N LEU A 154 12.28 13.07 32.38
CA LEU A 154 11.13 12.73 31.54
C LEU A 154 11.57 12.04 30.25
N THR A 155 12.54 12.62 29.54
CA THR A 155 13.08 12.08 28.30
C THR A 155 13.63 10.66 28.48
N GLN A 156 14.31 10.39 29.59
CA GLN A 156 14.81 9.04 29.90
C GLN A 156 13.69 8.07 30.29
N THR A 157 12.74 8.53 31.11
CA THR A 157 11.67 7.70 31.66
C THR A 157 10.74 7.18 30.57
N ILE A 158 10.38 8.02 29.60
CA ILE A 158 9.44 7.65 28.53
C ILE A 158 10.10 6.92 27.36
N PHE A 159 11.42 6.70 27.37
CA PHE A 159 12.14 6.06 26.27
C PHE A 159 11.62 4.69 25.91
N VAL A 160 11.58 3.77 26.88
CA VAL A 160 11.13 2.40 26.64
C VAL A 160 9.67 2.37 26.15
N PRO A 161 8.72 3.10 26.78
CA PRO A 161 7.37 3.22 26.24
C PRO A 161 7.30 3.75 24.80
N VAL A 162 8.01 4.82 24.46
CA VAL A 162 7.99 5.40 23.10
C VAL A 162 8.56 4.41 22.09
N VAL A 163 9.68 3.76 22.38
CA VAL A 163 10.23 2.72 21.49
C VAL A 163 9.23 1.59 21.28
N ALA A 164 8.59 1.09 22.36
CA ALA A 164 7.62 0.01 22.26
C ALA A 164 6.41 0.38 21.38
N ILE A 165 5.89 1.61 21.54
CA ILE A 165 4.79 2.13 20.72
C ILE A 165 5.20 2.19 19.25
N HIS A 166 6.34 2.80 18.93
CA HIS A 166 6.77 2.96 17.53
C HIS A 166 7.15 1.63 16.85
N VAL A 167 7.67 0.65 17.60
CA VAL A 167 7.86 -0.71 17.08
C VAL A 167 6.51 -1.37 16.79
N ALA A 168 5.54 -1.26 17.70
CA ALA A 168 4.21 -1.82 17.52
C ALA A 168 3.48 -1.18 16.33
N GLU A 169 3.59 0.14 16.18
CA GLU A 169 3.06 0.88 15.04
C GLU A 169 3.72 0.44 13.72
N ALA A 170 5.05 0.38 13.66
CA ALA A 170 5.74 -0.04 12.45
C ALA A 170 5.36 -1.48 12.04
N TRP A 171 5.24 -2.39 13.02
CA TRP A 171 4.74 -3.75 12.79
C TRP A 171 3.29 -3.75 12.28
N TRP A 172 2.42 -2.93 12.87
CA TRP A 172 1.02 -2.80 12.47
C TRP A 172 0.88 -2.23 11.05
N LEU A 173 1.70 -1.24 10.67
CA LEU A 173 1.73 -0.66 9.33
C LEU A 173 2.12 -1.72 8.29
N ASP A 174 3.16 -2.52 8.56
CA ASP A 174 3.57 -3.62 7.68
C ASP A 174 2.42 -4.61 7.44
N ARG A 175 1.79 -5.07 8.52
CA ARG A 175 0.74 -6.11 8.44
C ARG A 175 -0.56 -5.64 7.82
N THR A 176 -0.97 -4.41 8.11
CA THR A 176 -2.30 -3.92 7.72
C THR A 176 -2.32 -3.16 6.40
N ARG A 177 -1.19 -2.60 5.96
CA ARG A 177 -1.13 -1.68 4.81
C ARG A 177 -0.06 -2.07 3.80
N LEU A 178 1.20 -2.17 4.22
CA LEU A 178 2.30 -2.40 3.27
C LEU A 178 2.20 -3.78 2.61
N ALA A 179 2.06 -4.85 3.40
CA ALA A 179 1.97 -6.20 2.87
C ALA A 179 0.69 -6.41 2.02
N PRO A 180 -0.51 -5.99 2.45
CA PRO A 180 -1.71 -6.06 1.61
C PRO A 180 -1.65 -5.22 0.32
N ALA A 181 -0.87 -4.14 0.31
CA ALA A 181 -0.64 -3.32 -0.88
C ALA A 181 0.55 -3.77 -1.74
N GLY A 182 1.07 -4.98 -1.50
CA GLY A 182 2.12 -5.58 -2.32
C GLY A 182 3.50 -4.93 -2.17
N VAL A 183 3.74 -4.18 -1.09
CA VAL A 183 5.08 -3.61 -0.83
C VAL A 183 6.02 -4.74 -0.40
N LYS A 184 7.00 -5.06 -1.25
CA LYS A 184 8.00 -6.09 -0.95
C LYS A 184 8.82 -5.70 0.28
N ARG A 185 8.83 -6.55 1.31
CA ARG A 185 9.67 -6.35 2.50
C ARG A 185 11.15 -6.16 2.12
N LEU A 186 11.84 -5.30 2.86
CA LEU A 186 13.24 -4.91 2.61
C LEU A 186 13.50 -4.20 1.27
N SER A 187 12.46 -3.89 0.48
CA SER A 187 12.61 -2.95 -0.64
C SER A 187 12.90 -1.53 -0.12
N VAL A 188 13.38 -0.66 -1.00
CA VAL A 188 13.60 0.75 -0.68
C VAL A 188 12.31 1.40 -0.18
N ASP A 189 11.18 1.18 -0.86
CA ASP A 189 9.89 1.73 -0.44
C ASP A 189 9.46 1.20 0.93
N TRP A 190 9.66 -0.09 1.20
CA TRP A 190 9.38 -0.67 2.52
C TRP A 190 10.24 -0.02 3.60
N LEU A 191 11.56 0.08 3.38
CA LEU A 191 12.49 0.68 4.33
C LEU A 191 12.13 2.13 4.63
N LEU A 192 11.73 2.90 3.61
CA LEU A 192 11.30 4.29 3.78
C LEU A 192 9.99 4.40 4.55
N TRP A 193 8.99 3.56 4.25
CA TRP A 193 7.74 3.52 5.01
C TRP A 193 7.97 3.14 6.48
N MET A 194 8.76 2.11 6.72
CA MET A 194 9.07 1.64 8.08
C MET A 194 9.87 2.68 8.86
N SER A 195 10.88 3.30 8.26
CA SER A 195 11.69 4.34 8.90
C SER A 195 10.84 5.58 9.20
N SER A 196 9.99 5.99 8.26
CA SER A 196 9.09 7.13 8.46
C SER A 196 8.07 6.86 9.56
N CYS A 197 7.46 5.67 9.58
CA CYS A 197 6.55 5.24 10.64
C CYS A 197 7.25 5.20 12.01
N PHE A 198 8.47 4.67 12.07
CA PHE A 198 9.23 4.67 13.31
C PHE A 198 9.58 6.08 13.81
N ILE A 199 9.68 7.07 12.92
CA ILE A 199 9.92 8.47 13.32
C ILE A 199 8.62 9.17 13.67
N GLU A 200 7.56 9.10 12.87
CA GLU A 200 6.36 9.93 13.07
C GLU A 200 5.16 9.18 13.70
N GLY A 201 5.12 7.85 13.64
CA GLY A 201 4.02 7.02 14.14
C GLY A 201 2.77 7.08 13.27
N VAL A 202 1.60 7.24 13.90
CA VAL A 202 0.25 7.27 13.26
C VAL A 202 0.13 8.07 11.96
N PRO A 203 0.72 9.27 11.79
CA PRO A 203 0.61 10.02 10.53
C PRO A 203 1.10 9.26 9.29
N SER A 204 2.04 8.31 9.45
CA SER A 204 2.45 7.43 8.36
C SER A 204 1.29 6.58 7.81
N PHE A 205 0.38 6.13 8.68
CA PHE A 205 -0.82 5.38 8.32
C PHE A 205 -1.82 6.26 7.59
N LEU A 206 -2.10 7.46 8.11
CA LEU A 206 -3.00 8.41 7.47
C LEU A 206 -2.48 8.82 6.10
N ARG A 207 -1.15 9.01 5.98
CA ARG A 207 -0.52 9.31 4.69
C ARG A 207 -0.63 8.13 3.73
N PHE A 208 -0.44 6.91 4.20
CA PHE A 208 -0.66 5.72 3.39
C PHE A 208 -2.11 5.64 2.90
N ASP A 209 -3.07 5.74 3.81
CA ASP A 209 -4.50 5.61 3.53
C ASP A 209 -4.99 6.74 2.59
N ARG A 210 -4.46 7.96 2.71
CA ARG A 210 -4.76 9.06 1.77
C ARG A 210 -4.30 8.77 0.34
N ASN A 211 -3.19 8.04 0.16
CA ASN A 211 -2.61 7.78 -1.16
C ASN A 211 -3.07 6.43 -1.77
N TYR A 212 -3.36 5.45 -0.92
CA TYR A 212 -3.57 4.05 -1.31
C TYR A 212 -4.80 3.41 -0.67
N GLY A 213 -5.47 4.09 0.27
CA GLY A 213 -6.72 3.63 0.83
C GLY A 213 -7.82 3.62 -0.23
N ALA A 214 -8.70 2.61 -0.18
CA ALA A 214 -9.85 2.55 -1.06
C ALA A 214 -10.68 3.84 -0.89
N LYS A 215 -10.93 4.56 -1.98
CA LYS A 215 -12.01 5.55 -1.99
C LYS A 215 -13.28 4.78 -1.70
N LYS A 216 -13.90 4.99 -0.54
CA LYS A 216 -15.31 4.62 -0.36
C LYS A 216 -16.08 5.43 -1.40
N THR A 217 -16.40 4.81 -2.53
CA THR A 217 -17.46 5.30 -3.42
C THR A 217 -18.69 5.49 -2.54
N GLY A 218 -19.17 6.72 -2.45
CA GLY A 218 -20.37 7.03 -1.69
C GLY A 218 -21.56 6.24 -2.25
N SER A 219 -21.85 5.11 -1.64
CA SER A 219 -23.14 4.44 -1.72
C SER A 219 -23.53 4.01 -0.32
N ASP A 220 -23.79 4.99 0.55
CA ASP A 220 -24.61 4.79 1.76
C ASP A 220 -25.16 6.15 2.28
N VAL A 221 -25.51 7.04 1.35
CA VAL A 221 -26.37 8.20 1.64
C VAL A 221 -27.58 8.10 0.74
N GLN A 222 -28.38 7.05 0.93
CA GLN A 222 -29.79 7.00 0.53
C GLN A 222 -30.49 5.79 1.15
N LYS A 223 -30.40 5.64 2.48
CA LYS A 223 -31.40 4.90 3.26
C LYS A 223 -31.53 5.55 4.62
N HIS A 224 -32.39 6.56 4.69
CA HIS A 224 -33.48 6.70 5.65
C HIS A 224 -34.30 7.95 5.29
#